data_AF-A0A8W8NX13-F1
#
_entry.id   AF-A0A8W8NX13-F1
#
_cell.length_a   1.000
_cell.length_b   1.000
_cell.length_c   1.000
_cell.angle_alpha   90.00
_cell.angle_beta   90.00
_cell.angle_gamma   90.00
#
_symmetry.space_group_name_H-M   'P 1'
#
loop_
_entity.id
_entity.type
_entity.pdbx_description
1 polymer ?
#
loop_
_entity_poly.entity_id
_entity_poly.type
_entity_poly.pdbx_seq_one_letter_code
_entity_poly.pdbx_strand_id
1 'polypeptide(L)'
;MDLKNVVYMAGFVLSYAYDDLSFEKIASQSYPVLGSLYSANNAVDRNTTTCSRTSDIGYASRFKNVWWKVDLGRVHNLYNMGILFKSYDGYEIRQRGRFAGFSLYVSTTDVSTPSEIKSSTLCYKDGPQLPPLNFTTTCTEHGRYVIFYNERLDGVVYPMGYELYVYTELCEVIVQGCNEADMYGSNCDIPCPTNCKYNTCHIQHGTCFGCQPGWTGLYCKTTCREGWFGDNCSQQCLGHCKDNTTCNHVTGRCDKGCAAGWTGIFCDNVCDDGTYGYNCVSNCSGHCLNGSHCNKHTGYCDEGCSPGYTDSDCSRECSPGYFGLDCNELCSGHCINNEPCDHVSGICPRVCMDGYTGGRCNISCQPGYYGKNCTLLCLPNCKTCRHTDGLCSCKAGWMGHNCSIECTHSYGENCQYPCSGQCTNQTCDRFNGNCFCDGKYDSLRNVETTDGASSTYWIVAFFISLLTNIGVISVTFIGRRKTFLKQKSKTDKVHFSCRSGSITEQTVTTDDSSYYQDLSVSKDENAYQTLHRH
;
A
#
# COMPACT_ATOMS: atom_id res chain seq x y z
N MET A 1 42.91 -2.58 -87.15
CA MET A 1 42.29 -3.80 -87.69
C MET A 1 43.23 -4.96 -87.36
N ASP A 2 42.87 -5.93 -86.52
CA ASP A 2 41.60 -6.10 -85.81
C ASP A 2 41.75 -6.55 -84.36
N LEU A 3 40.75 -6.19 -83.56
CA LEU A 3 40.62 -6.53 -82.15
C LEU A 3 39.94 -7.90 -82.03
N LYS A 4 40.62 -8.89 -81.44
CA LYS A 4 39.98 -10.15 -81.02
C LYS A 4 39.96 -10.25 -79.50
N ASN A 5 38.92 -9.66 -78.90
CA ASN A 5 38.60 -9.82 -77.49
C ASN A 5 38.28 -11.29 -77.20
N VAL A 6 39.14 -11.99 -76.47
CA VAL A 6 38.83 -13.29 -75.87
C VAL A 6 38.40 -13.05 -74.43
N VAL A 7 37.10 -12.84 -74.22
CA VAL A 7 36.53 -12.70 -72.87
C VAL A 7 36.33 -14.10 -72.30
N TYR A 8 37.23 -14.52 -71.42
CA TYR A 8 37.04 -15.72 -70.60
C TYR A 8 35.98 -15.45 -69.51
N MET A 9 34.71 -15.59 -69.87
CA MET A 9 33.64 -15.78 -68.89
C MET A 9 33.79 -17.17 -68.28
N ALA A 10 34.58 -17.27 -67.21
CA ALA A 10 34.55 -18.43 -66.33
C ALA A 10 33.15 -18.50 -65.70
N GLY A 11 32.34 -19.48 -66.12
CA GLY A 11 31.00 -19.65 -65.60
C GLY A 11 31.04 -20.01 -64.12
N PHE A 12 30.58 -19.10 -63.26
CA PHE A 12 30.33 -19.41 -61.86
C PHE A 12 29.23 -20.47 -61.79
N VAL A 13 29.61 -21.71 -61.50
CA VAL A 13 28.67 -22.74 -61.09
C VAL A 13 28.14 -22.34 -59.72
N LEU A 14 26.87 -21.93 -59.66
CA LEU A 14 26.17 -21.67 -58.40
C LEU A 14 25.91 -23.01 -57.70
N SER A 15 26.88 -23.45 -56.91
CA SER A 15 26.70 -24.55 -55.95
C SER A 15 25.86 -24.04 -54.77
N TYR A 16 24.55 -24.25 -54.84
CA TYR A 16 23.65 -24.08 -53.70
C TYR A 16 24.08 -25.05 -52.59
N ALA A 17 24.42 -24.55 -51.41
CA ALA A 17 24.90 -25.38 -50.29
C ALA A 17 23.74 -25.98 -49.47
N TYR A 18 22.62 -26.30 -50.13
CA TYR A 18 21.48 -26.92 -49.48
C TYR A 18 21.64 -28.44 -49.47
N ASP A 19 21.87 -28.96 -48.27
CA ASP A 19 21.90 -30.39 -47.99
C ASP A 19 20.51 -31.02 -48.17
N ASP A 20 20.51 -32.27 -48.60
CA ASP A 20 19.35 -33.14 -48.62
C ASP A 20 19.13 -33.71 -47.21
N LEU A 21 18.25 -33.04 -46.46
CA LEU A 21 17.97 -33.24 -45.05
C LEU A 21 17.18 -34.51 -44.75
N SER A 22 16.53 -35.12 -45.75
CA SER A 22 15.75 -36.35 -45.57
C SER A 22 16.58 -37.63 -45.67
N PHE A 23 17.80 -37.58 -46.20
CA PHE A 23 18.67 -38.75 -46.34
C PHE A 23 18.92 -39.51 -45.03
N GLU A 24 18.75 -40.84 -45.06
CA GLU A 24 18.88 -41.78 -43.93
C GLU A 24 18.02 -41.43 -42.70
N LYS A 25 17.01 -40.57 -42.86
CA LYS A 25 16.06 -40.22 -41.79
C LYS A 25 14.99 -41.30 -41.59
N ILE A 26 14.34 -41.23 -40.42
CA ILE A 26 13.23 -42.12 -40.08
C ILE A 26 11.99 -41.68 -40.84
N ALA A 27 11.46 -42.56 -41.69
CA ALA A 27 10.21 -42.35 -42.40
C ALA A 27 9.10 -43.29 -41.91
N SER A 28 7.86 -42.90 -42.15
CA SER A 28 6.64 -43.58 -41.73
C SER A 28 5.54 -43.40 -42.78
N GLN A 29 4.58 -44.32 -42.84
CA GLN A 29 3.48 -44.24 -43.80
C GLN A 29 2.19 -44.85 -43.25
N SER A 30 1.05 -44.28 -43.63
CA SER A 30 -0.26 -44.88 -43.37
C SER A 30 -0.44 -46.17 -44.17
N TYR A 31 -1.07 -47.17 -43.57
CA TYR A 31 -1.52 -48.39 -44.25
C TYR A 31 -0.43 -49.06 -45.11
N PRO A 32 0.74 -49.42 -44.55
CA PRO A 32 1.82 -50.07 -45.31
C PRO A 32 1.37 -51.41 -45.91
N VAL A 33 1.90 -51.75 -47.09
CA VAL A 33 1.71 -53.09 -47.68
C VAL A 33 2.43 -54.15 -46.82
N LEU A 34 1.81 -55.32 -46.64
CA LEU A 34 2.39 -56.41 -45.85
C LEU A 34 3.66 -56.98 -46.51
N GLY A 35 4.82 -56.64 -45.94
CA GLY A 35 6.14 -57.14 -46.35
C GLY A 35 7.23 -56.10 -46.13
N SER A 36 8.50 -56.52 -46.08
CA SER A 36 9.65 -55.61 -45.89
C SER A 36 10.05 -54.83 -47.16
N LEU A 37 9.60 -55.27 -48.34
CA LEU A 37 10.02 -54.72 -49.64
C LEU A 37 9.58 -53.27 -49.91
N TYR A 38 8.65 -52.72 -49.12
CA TYR A 38 8.03 -51.41 -49.33
C TYR A 38 8.05 -50.53 -48.08
N SER A 39 9.13 -50.59 -47.30
CA SER A 39 9.32 -49.74 -46.12
C SER A 39 9.18 -48.26 -46.46
N ALA A 40 8.72 -47.45 -45.50
CA ALA A 40 8.65 -46.00 -45.69
C ALA A 40 10.05 -45.39 -45.92
N ASN A 41 11.10 -46.00 -45.35
CA ASN A 41 12.49 -45.54 -45.50
C ASN A 41 13.05 -45.72 -46.92
N ASN A 42 12.45 -46.58 -47.75
CA ASN A 42 12.82 -46.82 -49.15
C ASN A 42 12.59 -45.61 -50.09
N ALA A 43 12.26 -44.44 -49.53
CA ALA A 43 12.05 -43.19 -50.25
C ALA A 43 13.00 -42.09 -49.74
N VAL A 44 13.98 -42.44 -48.90
CA VAL A 44 14.96 -41.50 -48.29
C VAL A 44 16.35 -42.16 -48.15
N ASP A 45 16.61 -43.19 -48.94
CA ASP A 45 17.87 -43.96 -48.93
C ASP A 45 18.76 -43.67 -50.15
N ARG A 46 18.37 -42.70 -51.01
CA ARG A 46 19.00 -42.39 -52.31
C ARG A 46 19.03 -43.56 -53.30
N ASN A 47 18.31 -44.65 -53.05
CA ASN A 47 18.22 -45.80 -53.93
C ASN A 47 16.91 -45.77 -54.72
N THR A 48 16.90 -44.98 -55.80
CA THR A 48 15.74 -44.80 -56.70
C THR A 48 15.21 -46.08 -57.38
N THR A 49 15.83 -47.25 -57.14
CA THR A 49 15.33 -48.55 -57.59
C THR A 49 14.31 -49.14 -56.62
N THR A 50 14.50 -48.92 -55.31
CA THR A 50 13.53 -49.18 -54.24
C THR A 50 12.52 -48.04 -54.13
N CYS A 51 11.37 -48.33 -53.52
CA CYS A 51 10.33 -47.35 -53.26
C CYS A 51 9.55 -47.72 -52.00
N SER A 52 8.99 -46.72 -51.31
CA SER A 52 7.92 -46.92 -50.33
C SER A 52 6.60 -47.22 -51.04
N ARG A 53 5.67 -47.90 -50.36
CA ARG A 53 4.34 -48.18 -50.92
C ARG A 53 3.25 -48.32 -49.86
N THR A 54 2.20 -47.53 -50.04
CA THR A 54 0.96 -47.62 -49.26
C THR A 54 0.03 -48.70 -49.82
N SER A 55 -0.99 -49.06 -49.05
CA SER A 55 -2.20 -49.70 -49.60
C SER A 55 -2.82 -48.83 -50.70
N ASP A 56 -3.71 -49.46 -51.45
CA ASP A 56 -4.63 -48.84 -52.40
C ASP A 56 -5.48 -47.72 -51.76
N ILE A 57 -5.82 -46.70 -52.56
CA ILE A 57 -6.79 -45.65 -52.25
C ILE A 57 -7.77 -45.41 -53.41
N GLY A 58 -8.94 -44.86 -53.09
CA GLY A 58 -9.86 -44.28 -54.07
C GLY A 58 -11.17 -45.06 -54.26
N TYR A 59 -11.71 -45.02 -55.47
CA TYR A 59 -13.10 -45.37 -55.81
C TYR A 59 -13.54 -46.78 -55.37
N ALA A 60 -12.64 -47.77 -55.46
CA ALA A 60 -12.89 -49.15 -55.02
C ALA A 60 -12.17 -49.56 -53.72
N SER A 61 -11.48 -48.63 -53.04
CA SER A 61 -10.75 -48.93 -51.81
C SER A 61 -11.56 -48.60 -50.56
N ARG A 62 -11.24 -49.31 -49.46
CA ARG A 62 -11.65 -48.92 -48.09
C ARG A 62 -10.95 -47.65 -47.60
N PHE A 63 -9.85 -47.25 -48.24
CA PHE A 63 -9.08 -46.05 -47.88
C PHE A 63 -9.32 -44.92 -48.89
N LYS A 64 -9.62 -43.72 -48.38
CA LYS A 64 -9.87 -42.52 -49.19
C LYS A 64 -8.76 -41.48 -49.08
N ASN A 65 -7.74 -41.75 -48.26
CA ASN A 65 -6.51 -40.99 -48.18
C ASN A 65 -5.37 -41.86 -47.66
N VAL A 66 -4.14 -41.47 -47.96
CA VAL A 66 -2.89 -41.99 -47.39
C VAL A 66 -1.91 -40.84 -47.15
N TRP A 67 -0.99 -41.05 -46.22
CA TRP A 67 0.18 -40.21 -46.03
C TRP A 67 1.48 -41.03 -45.96
N TRP A 68 2.57 -40.37 -46.32
CA TRP A 68 3.95 -40.76 -46.04
C TRP A 68 4.65 -39.55 -45.40
N LYS A 69 5.56 -39.77 -44.45
CA LYS A 69 6.15 -38.71 -43.62
C LYS A 69 7.57 -39.07 -43.20
N VAL A 70 8.50 -38.12 -43.30
CA VAL A 70 9.87 -38.20 -42.76
C VAL A 70 10.06 -37.28 -41.56
N ASP A 71 10.78 -37.75 -40.55
CA ASP A 71 11.24 -36.97 -39.39
C ASP A 71 12.71 -36.55 -39.59
N LEU A 72 12.94 -35.25 -39.82
CA LEU A 72 14.29 -34.68 -40.01
C LEU A 72 15.14 -34.72 -38.73
N GLY A 73 14.55 -35.02 -37.57
CA GLY A 73 15.17 -35.13 -36.25
C GLY A 73 15.10 -33.84 -35.42
N ARG A 74 15.15 -32.68 -36.07
CA ARG A 74 14.91 -31.35 -35.49
C ARG A 74 14.12 -30.48 -36.47
N VAL A 75 13.69 -29.30 -36.03
CA VAL A 75 13.15 -28.28 -36.94
C VAL A 75 14.30 -27.72 -37.77
N HIS A 76 14.12 -27.62 -39.09
CA HIS A 76 15.05 -26.94 -40.02
C HIS A 76 14.31 -25.85 -40.79
N ASN A 77 15.06 -24.86 -41.28
CA ASN A 77 14.64 -23.98 -42.37
C ASN A 77 14.72 -24.79 -43.69
N LEU A 78 13.65 -24.82 -44.48
CA LEU A 78 13.54 -25.59 -45.72
C LEU A 78 13.63 -24.66 -46.95
N TYR A 79 14.00 -25.21 -48.10
CA TYR A 79 14.08 -24.48 -49.38
C TYR A 79 13.25 -25.11 -50.50
N ASN A 80 13.42 -26.42 -50.74
CA ASN A 80 12.86 -27.13 -51.89
C ASN A 80 12.57 -28.59 -51.54
N MET A 81 11.53 -29.16 -52.13
CA MET A 81 11.20 -30.58 -51.99
C MET A 81 11.11 -31.25 -53.36
N GLY A 82 11.92 -32.30 -53.54
CA GLY A 82 11.86 -33.19 -54.69
C GLY A 82 11.11 -34.48 -54.37
N ILE A 83 10.39 -35.02 -55.35
CA ILE A 83 9.77 -36.35 -55.30
C ILE A 83 10.07 -37.09 -56.61
N LEU A 84 10.59 -38.30 -56.51
CA LEU A 84 10.64 -39.25 -57.61
C LEU A 84 9.53 -40.30 -57.39
N PHE A 85 8.47 -40.24 -58.19
CA PHE A 85 7.39 -41.24 -58.20
C PHE A 85 7.74 -42.42 -59.11
N LYS A 86 7.18 -43.60 -58.83
CA LYS A 86 7.47 -44.82 -59.62
C LYS A 86 7.13 -44.65 -61.11
N SER A 87 8.15 -44.76 -61.96
CA SER A 87 8.00 -44.92 -63.41
C SER A 87 7.95 -46.39 -63.82
N TYR A 88 7.30 -46.66 -64.95
CA TYR A 88 7.27 -47.94 -65.66
C TYR A 88 7.27 -47.65 -67.16
N ASP A 89 8.11 -48.36 -67.92
CA ASP A 89 8.29 -48.11 -69.35
C ASP A 89 6.99 -48.23 -70.14
N GLY A 90 6.71 -47.23 -70.99
CA GLY A 90 5.46 -47.15 -71.77
C GLY A 90 4.21 -46.70 -71.01
N TYR A 91 4.27 -46.51 -69.69
CA TYR A 91 3.09 -46.18 -68.85
C TYR A 91 3.15 -44.79 -68.19
N GLU A 92 4.03 -43.87 -68.61
CA GLU A 92 4.27 -42.58 -67.95
C GLU A 92 2.98 -41.79 -67.62
N ILE A 93 2.11 -41.55 -68.61
CA ILE A 93 0.85 -40.78 -68.43
C ILE A 93 -0.01 -41.42 -67.33
N ARG A 94 -0.09 -42.75 -67.29
CA ARG A 94 -0.81 -43.49 -66.25
C ARG A 94 -0.17 -43.29 -64.89
N GLN A 95 1.16 -43.39 -64.77
CA GLN A 95 1.85 -43.16 -63.50
C GLN A 95 1.66 -41.73 -63.00
N ARG A 96 1.61 -40.74 -63.89
CA ARG A 96 1.31 -39.34 -63.54
C ARG A 96 -0.13 -39.19 -63.06
N GLY A 97 -1.07 -39.88 -63.69
CA GLY A 97 -2.44 -40.09 -63.21
C GLY A 97 -2.55 -40.81 -61.86
N ARG A 98 -1.56 -41.63 -61.49
CA ARG A 98 -1.46 -42.25 -60.16
C ARG A 98 -0.89 -41.31 -59.12
N PHE A 99 0.12 -40.52 -59.47
CA PHE A 99 0.78 -39.56 -58.58
C PHE A 99 -0.14 -38.39 -58.20
N ALA A 100 -1.00 -37.96 -59.12
CA ALA A 100 -1.83 -36.75 -59.02
C ALA A 100 -2.75 -36.65 -57.78
N GLY A 101 -3.19 -35.43 -57.45
CA GLY A 101 -4.07 -35.11 -56.31
C GLY A 101 -3.37 -34.97 -54.95
N PHE A 102 -2.05 -35.18 -54.93
CA PHE A 102 -1.25 -35.08 -53.72
C PHE A 102 -1.11 -33.65 -53.18
N SER A 103 -0.52 -33.55 -52.00
CA SER A 103 -0.19 -32.30 -51.31
C SER A 103 1.06 -32.54 -50.46
N LEU A 104 1.88 -31.52 -50.31
CA LEU A 104 3.02 -31.51 -49.39
C LEU A 104 2.73 -30.57 -48.23
N TYR A 105 2.86 -31.09 -47.02
CA TYR A 105 2.72 -30.34 -45.77
C TYR A 105 4.02 -30.41 -44.96
N VAL A 106 4.23 -29.40 -44.12
CA VAL A 106 5.34 -29.27 -43.19
C VAL A 106 4.79 -29.02 -41.78
N SER A 107 5.32 -29.74 -40.80
CA SER A 107 4.91 -29.62 -39.40
C SER A 107 6.12 -29.54 -38.45
N THR A 108 6.00 -28.78 -37.38
CA THR A 108 6.96 -28.78 -36.25
C THR A 108 6.70 -29.93 -35.26
N THR A 109 5.49 -30.50 -35.25
CA THR A 109 5.05 -31.60 -34.37
C THR A 109 4.72 -32.87 -35.15
N ASP A 110 4.79 -34.01 -34.49
CA ASP A 110 4.40 -35.30 -35.07
C ASP A 110 2.88 -35.36 -35.26
N VAL A 111 2.43 -35.30 -36.52
CA VAL A 111 1.02 -35.34 -36.91
C VAL A 111 0.73 -36.53 -37.80
N SER A 112 -0.42 -37.20 -37.60
CA SER A 112 -0.73 -38.49 -38.27
C SER A 112 -2.20 -38.67 -38.65
N THR A 113 -3.11 -37.82 -38.17
CA THR A 113 -4.52 -37.81 -38.61
C THR A 113 -4.73 -36.87 -39.80
N PRO A 114 -5.73 -37.13 -40.68
CA PRO A 114 -6.05 -36.22 -41.78
C PRO A 114 -6.40 -34.79 -41.35
N SER A 115 -6.95 -34.62 -40.15
CA SER A 115 -7.27 -33.32 -39.55
C SER A 115 -6.01 -32.54 -39.16
N GLU A 116 -5.08 -33.16 -38.45
CA GLU A 116 -3.84 -32.50 -38.02
C GLU A 116 -2.96 -32.15 -39.22
N ILE A 117 -2.83 -33.07 -40.18
CA ILE A 117 -2.04 -32.86 -41.41
C ILE A 117 -2.59 -31.65 -42.17
N LYS A 118 -3.92 -31.56 -42.35
CA LYS A 118 -4.56 -30.41 -43.02
C LYS A 118 -4.54 -29.10 -42.22
N SER A 119 -4.21 -29.13 -40.92
CA SER A 119 -3.92 -27.92 -40.13
C SER A 119 -2.44 -27.51 -40.10
N SER A 120 -1.54 -28.35 -40.64
CA SER A 120 -0.12 -28.02 -40.75
C SER A 120 0.19 -27.22 -42.03
N THR A 121 1.41 -26.69 -42.15
CA THR A 121 1.77 -25.71 -43.18
C THR A 121 1.76 -26.34 -44.58
N LEU A 122 0.88 -25.87 -45.46
CA LEU A 122 0.77 -26.35 -46.84
C LEU A 122 1.87 -25.73 -47.73
N CYS A 123 2.82 -26.55 -48.17
CA CYS A 123 3.86 -26.16 -49.13
C CYS A 123 3.37 -26.22 -50.59
N TYR A 124 2.58 -27.25 -50.92
CA TYR A 124 2.13 -27.50 -52.29
C TYR A 124 0.82 -28.30 -52.29
N LYS A 125 -0.10 -27.96 -53.18
CA LYS A 125 -1.26 -28.79 -53.53
C LYS A 125 -1.26 -29.01 -55.04
N ASP A 126 -1.45 -30.27 -55.45
CA ASP A 126 -1.42 -30.63 -56.86
C ASP A 126 -2.57 -30.00 -57.66
N GLY A 127 -2.25 -29.61 -58.90
CA GLY A 127 -3.13 -28.83 -59.77
C GLY A 127 -4.04 -29.69 -60.66
N PRO A 128 -4.82 -29.07 -61.57
CA PRO A 128 -5.66 -29.81 -62.52
C PRO A 128 -4.86 -30.49 -63.65
N GLN A 129 -3.55 -30.25 -63.75
CA GLN A 129 -2.66 -30.86 -64.73
C GLN A 129 -1.89 -32.01 -64.06
N LEU A 130 -1.67 -33.12 -64.77
CA LEU A 130 -0.96 -34.27 -64.21
C LEU A 130 0.52 -33.93 -63.90
N PRO A 131 0.99 -34.08 -62.65
CA PRO A 131 2.36 -33.76 -62.26
C PRO A 131 3.39 -34.64 -63.01
N PRO A 132 4.63 -34.17 -63.21
CA PRO A 132 5.73 -35.00 -63.73
C PRO A 132 6.15 -36.06 -62.70
N LEU A 133 6.72 -37.19 -63.15
CA LEU A 133 7.17 -38.26 -62.23
C LEU A 133 8.44 -37.91 -61.44
N ASN A 134 9.27 -37.01 -61.98
CA ASN A 134 10.28 -36.31 -61.23
C ASN A 134 9.75 -34.89 -61.01
N PHE A 135 9.33 -34.60 -59.77
CA PHE A 135 8.68 -33.36 -59.37
C PHE A 135 9.55 -32.61 -58.37
N THR A 136 9.59 -31.28 -58.49
CA THR A 136 10.24 -30.40 -57.52
C THR A 136 9.36 -29.18 -57.24
N THR A 137 9.34 -28.71 -56.01
CA THR A 137 8.67 -27.45 -55.62
C THR A 137 9.41 -26.77 -54.49
N THR A 138 9.66 -25.47 -54.66
CA THR A 138 10.14 -24.61 -53.58
C THR A 138 9.15 -24.63 -52.41
N CYS A 139 9.65 -24.75 -51.18
CA CYS A 139 8.92 -24.40 -49.98
C CYS A 139 9.89 -23.81 -48.97
N THR A 140 9.77 -22.51 -48.74
CA THR A 140 10.69 -21.73 -47.89
C THR A 140 10.19 -21.60 -46.46
N GLU A 141 9.57 -22.68 -45.95
CA GLU A 141 8.98 -22.80 -44.62
C GLU A 141 9.94 -23.42 -43.61
N HIS A 142 9.49 -23.61 -42.36
CA HIS A 142 10.25 -24.31 -41.33
C HIS A 142 9.46 -25.48 -40.72
N GLY A 143 10.15 -26.58 -40.42
CA GLY A 143 9.54 -27.72 -39.76
C GLY A 143 10.48 -28.87 -39.50
N ARG A 144 9.98 -29.87 -38.78
CA ARG A 144 10.67 -31.13 -38.44
C ARG A 144 10.16 -32.31 -39.26
N TYR A 145 8.89 -32.28 -39.65
CA TYR A 145 8.23 -33.34 -40.39
C TYR A 145 7.81 -32.84 -41.75
N VAL A 146 8.23 -33.54 -42.81
CA VAL A 146 7.75 -33.35 -44.18
C VAL A 146 6.78 -34.48 -44.50
N ILE A 147 5.59 -34.12 -44.98
CA ILE A 147 4.44 -35.01 -45.13
C ILE A 147 3.91 -34.96 -46.56
N PHE A 148 3.97 -36.09 -47.25
CA PHE A 148 3.21 -36.33 -48.48
C PHE A 148 1.81 -36.82 -48.10
N TYR A 149 0.76 -36.17 -48.59
CA TYR A 149 -0.64 -36.54 -48.35
C TYR A 149 -1.44 -36.57 -49.64
N ASN A 150 -2.00 -37.73 -49.99
CA ASN A 150 -2.84 -37.92 -51.18
C ASN A 150 -4.24 -38.43 -50.76
N GLU A 151 -5.29 -37.89 -51.38
CA GLU A 151 -6.68 -38.20 -51.07
C GLU A 151 -7.52 -38.37 -52.33
N ARG A 152 -8.39 -39.38 -52.31
CA ARG A 152 -9.40 -39.65 -53.34
C ARG A 152 -10.71 -40.01 -52.64
N LEU A 153 -11.48 -38.95 -52.38
CA LEU A 153 -12.81 -38.96 -51.80
C LEU A 153 -13.86 -39.35 -52.86
N ASP A 154 -14.92 -40.02 -52.42
CA ASP A 154 -16.06 -40.38 -53.28
C ASP A 154 -16.93 -39.16 -53.60
N GLY A 155 -17.61 -39.19 -54.75
CA GLY A 155 -18.48 -38.10 -55.21
C GLY A 155 -17.74 -36.86 -55.76
N VAL A 156 -16.42 -36.78 -55.62
CA VAL A 156 -15.59 -35.72 -56.21
C VAL A 156 -15.31 -36.02 -57.69
N VAL A 157 -15.38 -34.99 -58.53
CA VAL A 157 -14.98 -35.05 -59.95
C VAL A 157 -13.50 -34.69 -60.06
N TYR A 158 -12.69 -35.60 -60.61
CA TYR A 158 -11.25 -35.42 -60.79
C TYR A 158 -10.91 -35.01 -62.23
N PRO A 159 -9.77 -34.32 -62.46
CA PRO A 159 -9.30 -33.97 -63.79
C PRO A 159 -9.08 -35.20 -64.70
N MET A 160 -9.15 -34.98 -66.01
CA MET A 160 -8.93 -36.03 -67.02
C MET A 160 -7.54 -36.67 -66.85
N GLY A 161 -7.51 -38.00 -66.79
CA GLY A 161 -6.29 -38.78 -66.63
C GLY A 161 -5.90 -39.10 -65.17
N TYR A 162 -6.64 -38.63 -64.16
CA TYR A 162 -6.51 -39.14 -62.79
C TYR A 162 -6.97 -40.60 -62.70
N GLU A 163 -6.18 -41.46 -62.05
CA GLU A 163 -6.52 -42.89 -61.88
C GLU A 163 -7.44 -43.11 -60.66
N LEU A 164 -8.61 -43.73 -60.86
CA LEU A 164 -9.63 -43.95 -59.82
C LEU A 164 -9.18 -44.79 -58.59
N TYR A 165 -8.18 -45.66 -58.76
CA TYR A 165 -7.79 -46.67 -57.78
C TYR A 165 -6.28 -46.96 -57.85
N VAL A 166 -5.51 -46.57 -56.83
CA VAL A 166 -4.03 -46.62 -56.90
C VAL A 166 -3.35 -46.90 -55.56
N TYR A 167 -2.15 -47.48 -55.63
CA TYR A 167 -1.14 -47.39 -54.56
C TYR A 167 -0.33 -46.11 -54.73
N THR A 168 0.11 -45.47 -53.65
CA THR A 168 1.17 -44.44 -53.70
C THR A 168 2.52 -45.15 -53.70
N GLU A 169 3.44 -44.77 -54.61
CA GLU A 169 4.78 -45.35 -54.71
C GLU A 169 5.84 -44.25 -54.86
N LEU A 170 6.45 -43.83 -53.75
CA LEU A 170 7.51 -42.82 -53.71
C LEU A 170 8.86 -43.54 -53.70
N CYS A 171 9.72 -43.25 -54.67
CA CYS A 171 11.03 -43.89 -54.85
C CYS A 171 12.20 -43.00 -54.41
N GLU A 172 11.97 -41.69 -54.26
CA GLU A 172 12.83 -40.78 -53.51
C GLU A 172 12.01 -39.55 -53.07
N VAL A 173 12.33 -39.00 -51.91
CA VAL A 173 11.82 -37.72 -51.40
C VAL A 173 13.01 -36.94 -50.84
N ILE A 174 13.41 -35.90 -51.56
CA ILE A 174 14.58 -35.06 -51.27
C ILE A 174 14.09 -33.78 -50.60
N VAL A 175 14.53 -33.50 -49.37
CA VAL A 175 14.14 -32.31 -48.61
C VAL A 175 15.35 -31.39 -48.48
N GLN A 176 15.43 -30.36 -49.32
CA GLN A 176 16.59 -29.46 -49.35
C GLN A 176 16.44 -28.33 -48.32
N GLY A 177 17.51 -28.07 -47.56
CA GLY A 177 17.62 -26.94 -46.64
C GLY A 177 19.03 -26.83 -46.07
N CYS A 178 19.20 -26.05 -44.99
CA CYS A 178 20.48 -25.98 -44.29
C CYS A 178 20.61 -27.12 -43.27
N ASN A 179 21.73 -27.85 -43.29
CA ASN A 179 22.01 -28.89 -42.30
C ASN A 179 22.10 -28.30 -40.88
N GLU A 180 22.72 -27.13 -40.72
CA GLU A 180 22.58 -26.31 -39.51
C GLU A 180 21.22 -25.59 -39.52
N ALA A 181 20.41 -25.83 -38.49
CA ALA A 181 18.98 -25.51 -38.46
C ALA A 181 18.67 -24.02 -38.25
N ASP A 182 19.62 -23.31 -37.64
CA ASP A 182 19.61 -21.89 -37.31
C ASP A 182 20.38 -21.03 -38.33
N MET A 183 20.71 -21.60 -39.49
CA MET A 183 21.42 -20.93 -40.59
C MET A 183 20.51 -20.64 -41.80
N TYR A 184 20.90 -19.64 -42.59
CA TYR A 184 20.28 -19.20 -43.82
C TYR A 184 21.32 -18.67 -44.83
N GLY A 185 20.87 -18.32 -46.03
CA GLY A 185 21.69 -17.87 -47.16
C GLY A 185 21.76 -18.93 -48.26
N SER A 186 22.33 -18.59 -49.42
CA SER A 186 22.58 -19.57 -50.51
C SER A 186 23.66 -20.59 -50.17
N ASN A 187 24.52 -20.25 -49.19
CA ASN A 187 25.65 -21.06 -48.77
C ASN A 187 25.46 -21.63 -47.35
N CYS A 188 24.31 -21.39 -46.70
CA CYS A 188 24.04 -21.74 -45.31
C CYS A 188 25.09 -21.21 -44.31
N ASP A 189 25.62 -20.01 -44.57
CA ASP A 189 26.74 -19.37 -43.86
C ASP A 189 26.34 -18.19 -42.97
N ILE A 190 25.05 -17.83 -42.90
CA ILE A 190 24.55 -16.70 -42.10
C ILE A 190 23.59 -17.20 -41.00
N PRO A 191 23.84 -16.91 -39.70
CA PRO A 191 22.91 -17.30 -38.64
C PRO A 191 21.64 -16.44 -38.64
N CYS A 192 20.50 -17.07 -38.34
CA CYS A 192 19.22 -16.40 -38.15
C CYS A 192 19.30 -15.33 -37.04
N PRO A 193 18.54 -14.22 -37.14
CA PRO A 193 18.51 -13.18 -36.11
C PRO A 193 18.24 -13.72 -34.69
N THR A 194 19.01 -13.26 -33.71
CA THR A 194 19.05 -13.78 -32.32
C THR A 194 17.69 -13.88 -31.63
N ASN A 195 16.75 -13.01 -32.00
CA ASN A 195 15.41 -12.93 -31.39
C ASN A 195 14.33 -13.64 -32.22
N CYS A 196 14.68 -14.39 -33.28
CA CYS A 196 13.74 -15.29 -33.94
C CYS A 196 13.25 -16.35 -32.94
N LYS A 197 11.96 -16.69 -32.97
CA LYS A 197 11.40 -17.77 -32.16
C LYS A 197 12.00 -19.10 -32.63
N TYR A 198 12.56 -19.89 -31.70
CA TYR A 198 13.27 -21.14 -31.98
C TYR A 198 14.45 -21.03 -32.97
N ASN A 199 15.01 -19.84 -33.18
CA ASN A 199 16.05 -19.53 -34.16
C ASN A 199 15.68 -19.85 -35.63
N THR A 200 14.40 -20.00 -35.98
CA THR A 200 13.97 -20.29 -37.37
C THR A 200 13.75 -19.01 -38.19
N CYS A 201 14.20 -19.01 -39.44
CA CYS A 201 14.06 -17.89 -40.35
C CYS A 201 14.02 -18.31 -41.83
N HIS A 202 13.43 -17.48 -42.68
CA HIS A 202 13.27 -17.75 -44.11
C HIS A 202 14.63 -17.97 -44.77
N ILE A 203 14.86 -19.18 -45.30
CA ILE A 203 16.20 -19.68 -45.68
C ILE A 203 16.96 -18.80 -46.69
N GLN A 204 16.27 -17.99 -47.49
CA GLN A 204 16.91 -17.07 -48.44
C GLN A 204 17.06 -15.63 -47.92
N HIS A 205 16.29 -15.22 -46.91
CA HIS A 205 16.13 -13.80 -46.53
C HIS A 205 16.49 -13.48 -45.08
N GLY A 206 16.54 -14.46 -44.18
CA GLY A 206 16.83 -14.23 -42.76
C GLY A 206 15.66 -13.65 -41.97
N THR A 207 14.48 -13.48 -42.57
CA THR A 207 13.29 -12.97 -41.88
C THR A 207 12.70 -14.05 -40.97
N CYS A 208 12.50 -13.75 -39.70
CA CYS A 208 11.99 -14.71 -38.71
C CYS A 208 10.53 -15.11 -39.01
N PHE A 209 10.17 -16.37 -38.79
CA PHE A 209 8.76 -16.82 -38.86
C PHE A 209 7.91 -16.34 -37.66
N GLY A 210 8.58 -15.94 -36.58
CA GLY A 210 7.99 -15.28 -35.42
C GLY A 210 9.08 -14.76 -34.50
N CYS A 211 8.74 -13.87 -33.58
CA CYS A 211 9.69 -13.31 -32.61
C CYS A 211 9.59 -13.98 -31.25
N GLN A 212 10.69 -13.92 -30.49
CA GLN A 212 10.67 -14.16 -29.05
C GLN A 212 9.86 -13.05 -28.34
N PRO A 213 9.27 -13.33 -27.16
CA PRO A 213 8.51 -12.34 -26.39
C PRO A 213 9.30 -11.03 -26.19
N GLY A 214 8.61 -9.90 -26.37
CA GLY A 214 9.21 -8.58 -26.24
C GLY A 214 9.88 -8.02 -27.49
N TRP A 215 9.86 -8.74 -28.62
CA TRP A 215 10.47 -8.33 -29.88
C TRP A 215 9.49 -8.36 -31.05
N THR A 216 9.74 -7.55 -32.08
CA THR A 216 8.88 -7.40 -33.26
C THR A 216 9.65 -6.97 -34.51
N GLY A 217 8.95 -6.94 -35.65
CA GLY A 217 9.48 -6.69 -36.99
C GLY A 217 10.10 -7.92 -37.65
N LEU A 218 10.30 -7.86 -38.97
CA LEU A 218 10.69 -9.02 -39.82
C LEU A 218 11.97 -9.74 -39.41
N TYR A 219 12.86 -9.08 -38.65
CA TYR A 219 14.12 -9.64 -38.15
C TYR A 219 14.19 -9.65 -36.62
N CYS A 220 13.08 -9.37 -35.92
CA CYS A 220 12.96 -9.30 -34.46
C CYS A 220 14.01 -8.38 -33.77
N LYS A 221 14.45 -7.32 -34.47
CA LYS A 221 15.45 -6.35 -33.99
C LYS A 221 14.83 -5.16 -33.23
N THR A 222 13.51 -4.99 -33.30
CA THR A 222 12.79 -3.91 -32.63
C THR A 222 12.17 -4.45 -31.35
N THR A 223 12.38 -3.78 -30.21
CA THR A 223 11.67 -4.10 -28.98
C THR A 223 10.18 -3.76 -29.10
N CYS A 224 9.35 -4.26 -28.19
CA CYS A 224 7.99 -3.74 -28.06
C CYS A 224 7.99 -2.24 -27.74
N ARG A 225 6.91 -1.56 -28.16
CA ARG A 225 6.66 -0.15 -27.83
C ARG A 225 6.53 0.01 -26.32
N GLU A 226 6.97 1.15 -25.80
CA GLU A 226 6.67 1.61 -24.44
C GLU A 226 5.19 1.37 -24.07
N GLY A 227 4.96 0.73 -22.92
CA GLY A 227 3.63 0.31 -22.48
C GLY A 227 3.16 -1.05 -23.00
N TRP A 228 3.99 -1.81 -23.75
CA TRP A 228 3.63 -3.12 -24.30
C TRP A 228 4.74 -4.16 -24.12
N PHE A 229 4.35 -5.43 -23.96
CA PHE A 229 5.26 -6.56 -23.74
C PHE A 229 4.74 -7.89 -24.31
N GLY A 230 5.54 -8.95 -24.12
CA GLY A 230 5.12 -10.35 -24.36
C GLY A 230 5.15 -10.77 -25.84
N ASP A 231 4.53 -11.93 -26.13
CA ASP A 231 4.41 -12.45 -27.50
C ASP A 231 3.70 -11.44 -28.42
N ASN A 232 4.29 -11.19 -29.59
CA ASN A 232 3.83 -10.22 -30.60
C ASN A 232 3.57 -8.79 -30.08
N CYS A 233 4.12 -8.41 -28.92
CA CYS A 233 3.83 -7.14 -28.24
C CYS A 233 2.33 -6.92 -27.95
N SER A 234 1.59 -8.01 -27.70
CA SER A 234 0.13 -8.01 -27.55
C SER A 234 -0.37 -7.69 -26.15
N GLN A 235 0.49 -7.67 -25.14
CA GLN A 235 0.13 -7.48 -23.73
C GLN A 235 0.48 -6.05 -23.32
N GLN A 236 -0.46 -5.33 -22.70
CA GLN A 236 -0.26 -3.95 -22.26
C GLN A 236 0.27 -3.91 -20.82
N CYS A 237 1.24 -3.03 -20.53
CA CYS A 237 1.63 -2.70 -19.16
C CYS A 237 0.42 -2.11 -18.42
N LEU A 238 -0.13 -2.86 -17.47
CA LEU A 238 -1.15 -2.36 -16.52
C LEU A 238 -0.51 -1.65 -15.31
N GLY A 239 0.80 -1.82 -15.12
CA GLY A 239 1.49 -1.57 -13.87
C GLY A 239 1.86 -0.12 -13.57
N HIS A 240 1.65 0.26 -12.31
CA HIS A 240 2.15 1.49 -11.70
C HIS A 240 3.62 1.32 -11.29
N CYS A 241 4.53 1.29 -12.27
CA CYS A 241 5.96 1.16 -12.00
C CYS A 241 6.54 2.40 -11.30
N LYS A 242 7.59 2.17 -10.49
CA LYS A 242 8.32 3.22 -9.79
C LYS A 242 8.89 4.29 -10.74
N ASP A 243 8.98 5.53 -10.26
CA ASP A 243 9.48 6.71 -10.97
C ASP A 243 8.78 6.98 -12.33
N ASN A 244 7.56 6.46 -12.52
CA ASN A 244 6.80 6.49 -13.78
C ASN A 244 7.57 5.88 -14.98
N THR A 245 8.44 4.89 -14.72
CA THR A 245 9.08 4.11 -15.80
C THR A 245 8.09 3.17 -16.48
N THR A 246 8.39 2.73 -17.70
CA THR A 246 7.60 1.69 -18.39
C THR A 246 7.95 0.29 -17.87
N CYS A 247 7.00 -0.65 -17.96
CA CYS A 247 7.27 -2.04 -17.63
C CYS A 247 8.22 -2.71 -18.65
N ASN A 248 8.89 -3.78 -18.22
CA ASN A 248 9.88 -4.53 -18.98
C ASN A 248 9.26 -5.15 -20.24
N HIS A 249 9.78 -4.80 -21.42
CA HIS A 249 9.18 -5.19 -22.70
C HIS A 249 9.13 -6.71 -22.96
N VAL A 250 9.92 -7.54 -22.26
CA VAL A 250 9.86 -9.00 -22.36
C VAL A 250 8.87 -9.58 -21.35
N THR A 251 8.95 -9.16 -20.08
CA THR A 251 8.31 -9.85 -18.94
C THR A 251 7.08 -9.16 -18.35
N GLY A 252 6.81 -7.91 -18.72
CA GLY A 252 5.71 -7.11 -18.18
C GLY A 252 5.94 -6.52 -16.79
N ARG A 253 7.09 -6.80 -16.16
CA ARG A 253 7.37 -6.42 -14.76
C ARG A 253 7.99 -5.04 -14.64
N CYS A 254 7.86 -4.43 -13.46
CA CYS A 254 8.54 -3.18 -13.16
C CYS A 254 9.92 -3.47 -12.55
N ASP A 255 10.99 -3.34 -13.34
CA ASP A 255 12.36 -3.75 -12.92
C ASP A 255 12.92 -2.94 -11.73
N LYS A 256 12.32 -1.79 -11.42
CA LYS A 256 12.62 -0.95 -10.23
C LYS A 256 11.63 -1.14 -9.07
N GLY A 257 10.71 -2.08 -9.18
CA GLY A 257 9.56 -2.21 -8.31
C GLY A 257 8.43 -1.21 -8.62
N CYS A 258 7.43 -1.21 -7.75
CA CYS A 258 6.19 -0.46 -7.88
C CYS A 258 6.30 0.96 -7.33
N ALA A 259 5.45 1.86 -7.83
CA ALA A 259 5.22 3.19 -7.30
C ALA A 259 4.66 3.13 -5.87
N ALA A 260 4.65 4.27 -5.18
CA ALA A 260 3.98 4.37 -3.89
C ALA A 260 2.48 4.10 -4.03
N GLY A 261 1.89 3.30 -3.13
CA GLY A 261 0.48 2.90 -3.19
C GLY A 261 0.20 1.60 -3.95
N TRP A 262 1.22 0.97 -4.55
CA TRP A 262 1.07 -0.18 -5.45
C TRP A 262 2.04 -1.33 -5.13
N THR A 263 1.61 -2.55 -5.39
CA THR A 263 2.34 -3.81 -5.18
C THR A 263 1.88 -4.89 -6.18
N GLY A 264 2.37 -6.12 -6.02
CA GLY A 264 2.18 -7.23 -6.95
C GLY A 264 3.28 -7.32 -8.02
N ILE A 265 3.39 -8.48 -8.69
CA ILE A 265 4.44 -8.77 -9.66
C ILE A 265 4.41 -7.83 -10.87
N PHE A 266 3.23 -7.28 -11.19
CA PHE A 266 3.02 -6.34 -12.28
C PHE A 266 2.67 -4.92 -11.80
N CYS A 267 2.77 -4.64 -10.49
CA CYS A 267 2.40 -3.34 -9.90
C CYS A 267 0.96 -2.90 -10.22
N ASP A 268 0.09 -3.90 -10.26
CA ASP A 268 -1.31 -3.92 -10.66
C ASP A 268 -2.27 -3.96 -9.47
N ASN A 269 -1.75 -4.19 -8.26
CA ASN A 269 -2.52 -4.27 -7.02
C ASN A 269 -2.27 -3.02 -6.16
N VAL A 270 -3.34 -2.42 -5.62
CA VAL A 270 -3.24 -1.35 -4.62
C VAL A 270 -2.76 -1.95 -3.29
N CYS A 271 -2.07 -1.18 -2.44
CA CYS A 271 -1.66 -1.65 -1.11
C CYS A 271 -2.83 -2.19 -0.27
N ASP A 272 -2.56 -3.20 0.55
CA ASP A 272 -3.50 -3.68 1.58
C ASP A 272 -3.68 -2.62 2.68
N ASP A 273 -4.84 -2.61 3.32
CA ASP A 273 -5.15 -1.66 4.40
C ASP A 273 -4.19 -1.86 5.60
N GLY A 274 -3.56 -0.77 6.04
CA GLY A 274 -2.46 -0.82 7.00
C GLY A 274 -1.06 -0.75 6.37
N THR A 275 -0.92 -0.79 5.04
CA THR A 275 0.37 -0.66 4.33
C THR A 275 0.39 0.50 3.34
N TYR A 276 1.58 1.09 3.12
CA TYR A 276 1.79 2.23 2.24
C TYR A 276 3.19 2.26 1.60
N GLY A 277 3.37 3.18 0.65
CA GLY A 277 4.67 3.49 0.06
C GLY A 277 5.07 2.54 -1.08
N TYR A 278 6.33 2.62 -1.52
CA TYR A 278 6.83 1.87 -2.68
C TYR A 278 6.80 0.36 -2.43
N ASN A 279 6.07 -0.41 -3.26
CA ASN A 279 5.82 -1.85 -3.05
C ASN A 279 5.08 -2.17 -1.73
N CYS A 280 4.45 -1.17 -1.09
CA CYS A 280 3.68 -1.33 0.16
C CYS A 280 4.50 -1.89 1.35
N VAL A 281 5.80 -1.60 1.42
CA VAL A 281 6.71 -2.13 2.46
C VAL A 281 6.70 -1.34 3.78
N SER A 282 5.95 -0.23 3.85
CA SER A 282 5.84 0.60 5.05
C SER A 282 4.48 0.37 5.71
N ASN A 283 4.45 0.22 7.04
CA ASN A 283 3.23 0.00 7.80
C ASN A 283 2.69 1.34 8.33
N CYS A 284 1.36 1.54 8.30
CA CYS A 284 0.70 2.63 9.02
C CYS A 284 1.00 2.55 10.53
N SER A 285 0.94 3.68 11.24
CA SER A 285 1.05 3.75 12.70
C SER A 285 -0.03 2.93 13.43
N GLY A 286 -1.21 2.77 12.82
CA GLY A 286 -2.40 2.22 13.49
C GLY A 286 -3.10 3.23 14.40
N HIS A 287 -2.67 4.49 14.41
CA HIS A 287 -3.18 5.54 15.30
C HIS A 287 -3.96 6.65 14.56
N CYS A 288 -4.40 6.40 13.32
CA CYS A 288 -5.34 7.30 12.64
C CYS A 288 -6.67 7.41 13.41
N LEU A 289 -7.38 8.52 13.25
CA LEU A 289 -8.64 8.79 13.95
C LEU A 289 -9.70 7.73 13.58
N ASN A 290 -10.50 7.31 14.57
CA ASN A 290 -11.58 6.31 14.45
C ASN A 290 -11.16 4.93 13.87
N GLY A 291 -9.86 4.63 13.77
CA GLY A 291 -9.38 3.41 13.10
C GLY A 291 -9.43 3.47 11.57
N SER A 292 -9.51 4.67 10.99
CA SER A 292 -9.33 4.90 9.55
C SER A 292 -7.98 4.37 9.04
N HIS A 293 -7.90 4.08 7.75
CA HIS A 293 -6.68 3.55 7.13
C HIS A 293 -5.79 4.69 6.63
N CYS A 294 -4.48 4.59 6.86
CA CYS A 294 -3.57 5.63 6.37
C CYS A 294 -3.46 5.61 4.84
N ASN A 295 -3.14 6.77 4.27
CA ASN A 295 -3.03 7.00 2.85
C ASN A 295 -1.96 6.10 2.23
N LYS A 296 -2.37 5.20 1.33
CA LYS A 296 -1.52 4.15 0.74
C LYS A 296 -0.30 4.68 -0.01
N HIS A 297 -0.29 5.97 -0.41
CA HIS A 297 0.86 6.59 -1.07
C HIS A 297 1.83 7.25 -0.08
N THR A 298 1.34 7.95 0.95
CA THR A 298 2.15 8.82 1.83
C THR A 298 2.34 8.31 3.26
N GLY A 299 1.48 7.39 3.72
CA GLY A 299 1.42 6.94 5.11
C GLY A 299 0.60 7.84 6.04
N TYR A 300 -0.02 8.91 5.52
CA TYR A 300 -0.69 9.91 6.35
C TYR A 300 -2.11 9.51 6.75
N CYS A 301 -2.52 9.89 7.96
CA CYS A 301 -3.89 9.74 8.44
C CYS A 301 -4.70 10.97 8.00
N ASP A 302 -5.33 10.90 6.83
CA ASP A 302 -6.01 12.05 6.20
C ASP A 302 -7.22 12.58 7.02
N GLU A 303 -7.74 11.79 7.97
CA GLU A 303 -8.78 12.22 8.95
C GLU A 303 -8.21 12.72 10.30
N GLY A 304 -6.88 12.79 10.46
CA GLY A 304 -6.20 13.15 11.71
C GLY A 304 -5.91 11.94 12.61
N CYS A 305 -5.53 12.21 13.86
CA CYS A 305 -5.01 11.21 14.80
C CYS A 305 -6.01 10.81 15.89
N SER A 306 -5.90 9.57 16.36
CA SER A 306 -6.51 9.12 17.61
C SER A 306 -5.91 9.89 18.81
N PRO A 307 -6.68 10.10 19.90
CA PRO A 307 -6.21 10.83 21.07
C PRO A 307 -4.88 10.28 21.63
N GLY A 308 -3.96 11.19 21.96
CA GLY A 308 -2.63 10.87 22.44
C GLY A 308 -1.54 10.77 21.38
N TYR A 309 -1.86 10.95 20.10
CA TYR A 309 -0.93 10.89 18.97
C TYR A 309 -0.96 12.16 18.11
N THR A 310 0.13 12.41 17.39
CA THR A 310 0.36 13.62 16.58
C THR A 310 1.29 13.33 15.39
N ASP A 311 1.56 14.37 14.59
CA ASP A 311 2.10 14.35 13.22
C ASP A 311 1.17 13.72 12.17
N SER A 312 1.45 13.95 10.89
CA SER A 312 0.55 13.59 9.78
C SER A 312 0.38 12.09 9.58
N ASP A 313 1.28 11.25 10.11
CA ASP A 313 1.19 9.78 10.09
C ASP A 313 0.78 9.19 11.46
N CYS A 314 0.53 10.05 12.46
CA CYS A 314 0.21 9.67 13.84
C CYS A 314 1.26 8.75 14.50
N SER A 315 2.52 8.82 14.07
CA SER A 315 3.62 7.99 14.58
C SER A 315 4.18 8.42 15.93
N ARG A 316 3.86 9.64 16.40
CA ARG A 316 4.45 10.24 17.61
C ARG A 316 3.39 10.47 18.70
N GLU A 317 3.73 10.11 19.94
CA GLU A 317 2.92 10.41 21.13
C GLU A 317 2.89 11.92 21.46
N CYS A 318 1.89 12.37 22.22
CA CYS A 318 1.86 13.74 22.73
C CYS A 318 3.10 14.09 23.56
N SER A 319 3.60 15.31 23.40
CA SER A 319 4.77 15.77 24.16
C SER A 319 4.47 15.86 25.66
N PRO A 320 5.43 15.53 26.56
CA PRO A 320 5.21 15.54 28.00
C PRO A 320 4.58 16.84 28.52
N GLY A 321 3.42 16.70 29.18
CA GLY A 321 2.60 17.84 29.62
C GLY A 321 1.33 18.06 28.79
N TYR A 322 1.16 17.35 27.67
CA TYR A 322 0.00 17.42 26.79
C TYR A 322 -0.63 16.04 26.58
N PHE A 323 -1.93 16.00 26.32
CA PHE A 323 -2.69 14.77 26.06
C PHE A 323 -3.93 15.03 25.20
N GLY A 324 -4.65 13.96 24.85
CA GLY A 324 -5.98 14.03 24.22
C GLY A 324 -5.94 14.20 22.70
N LEU A 325 -7.06 14.62 22.10
CA LEU A 325 -7.15 14.82 20.65
C LEU A 325 -6.23 15.98 20.22
N ASP A 326 -5.48 15.77 19.15
CA ASP A 326 -4.47 16.71 18.60
C ASP A 326 -3.45 17.21 19.64
N CYS A 327 -3.31 16.53 20.78
CA CYS A 327 -2.51 16.93 21.94
C CYS A 327 -2.88 18.32 22.52
N ASN A 328 -4.13 18.75 22.39
CA ASN A 328 -4.57 20.10 22.79
C ASN A 328 -4.92 20.26 24.29
N GLU A 329 -5.09 19.18 25.07
CA GLU A 329 -5.33 19.29 26.52
C GLU A 329 -4.00 19.32 27.30
N LEU A 330 -3.86 20.22 28.29
CA LEU A 330 -2.69 20.24 29.19
C LEU A 330 -2.89 19.35 30.42
N CYS A 331 -1.87 18.58 30.78
CA CYS A 331 -1.75 17.94 32.10
C CYS A 331 -1.90 18.98 33.22
N SER A 332 -2.47 18.57 34.37
CA SER A 332 -2.64 19.45 35.54
C SER A 332 -1.33 19.99 36.15
N GLY A 333 -0.19 19.36 35.86
CA GLY A 333 1.08 19.65 36.53
C GLY A 333 1.10 19.21 38.01
N HIS A 334 0.12 18.41 38.45
CA HIS A 334 -0.06 17.99 39.85
C HIS A 334 0.04 16.47 40.04
N CYS A 335 0.58 15.75 39.05
CA CYS A 335 1.07 14.38 39.24
C CYS A 335 2.30 14.39 40.17
N ILE A 336 2.46 13.38 41.03
CA ILE A 336 3.59 13.32 41.97
C ILE A 336 4.95 13.33 41.23
N ASN A 337 5.95 13.97 41.83
CA ASN A 337 7.32 14.12 41.31
C ASN A 337 7.46 14.78 39.93
N ASN A 338 6.41 15.46 39.43
CA ASN A 338 6.31 15.91 38.03
C ASN A 338 6.43 14.77 37.00
N GLU A 339 6.03 13.54 37.35
CA GLU A 339 5.82 12.49 36.33
C GLU A 339 4.78 12.98 35.30
N PRO A 340 4.98 12.75 33.99
CA PRO A 340 4.01 13.16 32.97
C PRO A 340 2.66 12.45 33.18
N CYS A 341 1.56 13.11 32.83
CA CYS A 341 0.27 12.45 32.76
C CYS A 341 0.17 11.59 31.49
N ASP A 342 -0.72 10.59 31.52
CA ASP A 342 -0.98 9.69 30.39
C ASP A 342 -1.39 10.48 29.13
N HIS A 343 -0.68 10.26 28.02
CA HIS A 343 -0.82 11.01 26.78
C HIS A 343 -2.19 10.83 26.12
N VAL A 344 -2.91 9.73 26.36
CA VAL A 344 -4.26 9.50 25.81
C VAL A 344 -5.33 10.16 26.68
N SER A 345 -5.33 9.87 27.98
CA SER A 345 -6.45 10.16 28.90
C SER A 345 -6.23 11.35 29.85
N GLY A 346 -5.00 11.84 29.98
CA GLY A 346 -4.61 12.89 30.92
C GLY A 346 -4.50 12.46 32.38
N ILE A 347 -4.63 11.15 32.65
CA ILE A 347 -4.61 10.58 34.02
C ILE A 347 -3.18 10.54 34.54
N CYS A 348 -2.95 10.92 35.79
CA CYS A 348 -1.66 10.72 36.43
C CYS A 348 -1.46 9.21 36.74
N PRO A 349 -0.33 8.59 36.38
CA PRO A 349 -0.11 7.14 36.58
C PRO A 349 0.09 6.73 38.05
N ARG A 350 0.06 7.69 38.98
CA ARG A 350 0.22 7.52 40.43
C ARG A 350 -0.69 8.51 41.17
N VAL A 351 -0.54 8.56 42.49
CA VAL A 351 -1.19 9.58 43.34
C VAL A 351 -0.82 11.01 42.93
N CYS A 352 -1.71 11.95 43.20
CA CYS A 352 -1.48 13.38 43.06
C CYS A 352 -0.46 13.92 44.07
N MET A 353 0.03 15.14 43.81
CA MET A 353 0.63 15.99 44.82
C MET A 353 -0.37 16.29 45.96
N ASP A 354 0.15 16.55 47.15
CA ASP A 354 -0.65 16.89 48.33
C ASP A 354 -1.51 18.14 48.08
N GLY A 355 -2.78 18.07 48.48
CA GLY A 355 -3.78 19.10 48.21
C GLY A 355 -4.58 18.94 46.92
N TYR A 356 -4.35 17.86 46.16
CA TYR A 356 -5.05 17.53 44.93
C TYR A 356 -5.59 16.09 44.92
N THR A 357 -6.64 15.85 44.14
CA THR A 357 -7.30 14.55 43.96
C THR A 357 -7.96 14.44 42.57
N GLY A 358 -8.61 13.30 42.30
CA GLY A 358 -9.15 12.91 41.00
C GLY A 358 -8.08 12.35 40.05
N GLY A 359 -8.48 11.57 39.04
CA GLY A 359 -7.55 10.85 38.17
C GLY A 359 -6.58 11.74 37.38
N ARG A 360 -7.00 12.94 36.98
CA ARG A 360 -6.14 13.95 36.33
C ARG A 360 -5.45 14.90 37.31
N CYS A 361 -5.63 14.72 38.62
CA CYS A 361 -5.11 15.60 39.69
C CYS A 361 -5.46 17.09 39.56
N ASN A 362 -6.57 17.39 38.89
CA ASN A 362 -7.06 18.75 38.62
C ASN A 362 -8.09 19.25 39.67
N ILE A 363 -8.43 18.44 40.68
CA ILE A 363 -9.38 18.81 41.73
C ILE A 363 -8.60 19.16 42.99
N SER A 364 -8.67 20.42 43.45
CA SER A 364 -8.14 20.83 44.76
C SER A 364 -9.02 20.32 45.91
N CYS A 365 -8.44 20.10 47.09
CA CYS A 365 -9.23 19.68 48.26
C CYS A 365 -10.37 20.65 48.61
N GLN A 366 -11.47 20.08 49.11
CA GLN A 366 -12.61 20.83 49.64
C GLN A 366 -12.19 21.71 50.83
N PRO A 367 -12.84 22.87 51.05
CA PRO A 367 -12.54 23.74 52.19
C PRO A 367 -12.60 22.98 53.53
N GLY A 368 -11.52 23.09 54.32
CA GLY A 368 -11.37 22.35 55.58
C GLY A 368 -10.58 21.05 55.47
N TYR A 369 -10.18 20.62 54.27
CA TYR A 369 -9.36 19.43 54.04
C TYR A 369 -8.03 19.78 53.34
N TYR A 370 -6.97 19.02 53.64
CA TYR A 370 -5.65 19.21 53.06
C TYR A 370 -4.84 17.91 52.92
N GLY A 371 -3.65 18.00 52.33
CA GLY A 371 -2.65 16.93 52.30
C GLY A 371 -2.96 15.84 51.28
N LYS A 372 -2.28 14.70 51.42
CA LYS A 372 -2.38 13.57 50.51
C LYS A 372 -3.83 13.07 50.39
N ASN A 373 -4.35 13.09 49.16
CA ASN A 373 -5.73 12.72 48.82
C ASN A 373 -6.78 13.39 49.73
N CYS A 374 -6.52 14.61 50.21
CA CYS A 374 -7.44 15.41 51.02
C CYS A 374 -7.91 14.74 52.33
N THR A 375 -7.08 13.86 52.90
CA THR A 375 -7.45 13.04 54.07
C THR A 375 -7.25 13.73 55.42
N LEU A 376 -6.57 14.88 55.47
CA LEU A 376 -6.26 15.60 56.71
C LEU A 376 -7.24 16.76 56.93
N LEU A 377 -7.81 16.88 58.13
CA LEU A 377 -8.71 17.99 58.48
C LEU A 377 -7.93 19.21 59.01
N CYS A 378 -8.31 20.39 58.55
CA CYS A 378 -7.79 21.66 59.06
C CYS A 378 -8.28 21.93 60.50
N LEU A 379 -7.44 22.60 61.31
CA LEU A 379 -7.72 22.77 62.74
C LEU A 379 -8.87 23.77 63.01
N PRO A 380 -9.65 23.61 64.10
CA PRO A 380 -10.86 24.39 64.34
C PRO A 380 -10.67 25.91 64.38
N ASN A 381 -9.49 26.37 64.80
CA ASN A 381 -9.14 27.79 64.93
C ASN A 381 -8.68 28.43 63.60
N CYS A 382 -8.55 27.66 62.52
CA CYS A 382 -8.22 28.17 61.20
C CYS A 382 -9.46 28.84 60.57
N LYS A 383 -9.28 30.07 60.04
CA LYS A 383 -10.29 30.77 59.23
C LYS A 383 -10.26 30.24 57.80
N THR A 384 -9.06 30.04 57.27
CA THR A 384 -8.77 29.30 56.05
C THR A 384 -7.51 28.47 56.26
N CYS A 385 -7.32 27.44 55.45
CA CYS A 385 -6.13 26.61 55.42
C CYS A 385 -5.71 26.37 53.97
N ARG A 386 -4.40 26.24 53.73
CA ARG A 386 -3.87 25.88 52.41
C ARG A 386 -4.08 24.38 52.17
N HIS A 387 -4.80 24.03 51.09
CA HIS A 387 -5.12 22.65 50.75
C HIS A 387 -3.89 21.74 50.57
N THR A 388 -2.71 22.28 50.21
CA THR A 388 -1.50 21.45 50.03
C THR A 388 -0.94 20.93 51.36
N ASP A 389 -0.54 21.81 52.28
CA ASP A 389 0.20 21.48 53.50
C ASP A 389 -0.50 21.84 54.82
N GLY A 390 -1.75 22.33 54.74
CA GLY A 390 -2.57 22.66 55.91
C GLY A 390 -2.20 23.98 56.60
N LEU A 391 -1.26 24.77 56.07
CA LEU A 391 -0.88 26.05 56.67
C LEU A 391 -2.12 26.96 56.84
N CYS A 392 -2.40 27.37 58.07
CA CYS A 392 -3.59 28.12 58.40
C CYS A 392 -3.39 29.64 58.41
N SER A 393 -4.42 30.37 57.98
CA SER A 393 -4.68 31.73 58.46
C SER A 393 -5.68 31.64 59.60
N CYS A 394 -5.36 32.24 60.74
CA CYS A 394 -6.10 32.05 61.97
C CYS A 394 -7.33 32.94 62.09
N LYS A 395 -8.38 32.42 62.75
CA LYS A 395 -9.50 33.21 63.26
C LYS A 395 -8.97 34.24 64.27
N ALA A 396 -9.79 35.25 64.57
CA ALA A 396 -9.46 36.23 65.59
C ALA A 396 -9.09 35.55 66.92
N GLY A 397 -8.10 36.07 67.64
CA GLY A 397 -7.65 35.52 68.91
C GLY A 397 -6.61 34.40 68.85
N TRP A 398 -6.18 33.98 67.65
CA TRP A 398 -5.23 32.87 67.48
C TRP A 398 -4.07 33.21 66.54
N MET A 399 -2.90 32.62 66.82
CA MET A 399 -1.68 32.70 65.99
C MET A 399 -0.89 31.38 66.01
N GLY A 400 0.26 31.38 65.31
CA GLY A 400 1.07 30.19 65.04
C GLY A 400 0.59 29.47 63.77
N HIS A 401 1.47 28.67 63.15
CA HIS A 401 1.21 27.98 61.88
C HIS A 401 -0.01 27.04 61.89
N ASN A 402 -0.44 26.64 63.09
CA ASN A 402 -1.55 25.73 63.39
C ASN A 402 -2.66 26.39 64.23
N CYS A 403 -2.63 27.72 64.41
CA CYS A 403 -3.62 28.48 65.19
C CYS A 403 -3.89 27.95 66.60
N SER A 404 -2.87 27.36 67.23
CA SER A 404 -2.95 26.78 68.58
C SER A 404 -2.35 27.69 69.67
N ILE A 405 -1.81 28.85 69.30
CA ILE A 405 -1.25 29.85 70.24
C ILE A 405 -2.26 30.99 70.40
N GLU A 406 -2.46 31.45 71.63
CA GLU A 406 -3.40 32.52 71.96
C GLU A 406 -2.74 33.90 71.84
N CYS A 407 -3.46 34.93 71.37
CA CYS A 407 -2.93 36.30 71.43
C CYS A 407 -2.85 36.77 72.89
N THR A 408 -1.66 37.20 73.35
CA THR A 408 -1.45 37.71 74.72
C THR A 408 -1.35 39.24 74.81
N HIS A 409 -0.65 39.85 73.85
CA HIS A 409 -0.41 41.30 73.76
C HIS A 409 -0.87 41.89 72.43
N SER A 410 -1.84 41.22 71.81
CA SER A 410 -2.34 41.48 70.46
C SER A 410 -3.75 40.90 70.30
N TYR A 411 -4.41 41.22 69.20
CA TYR A 411 -5.77 40.80 68.90
C TYR A 411 -6.05 40.70 67.40
N GLY A 412 -7.24 40.18 67.06
CA GLY A 412 -7.69 40.01 65.68
C GLY A 412 -7.09 38.79 64.99
N GLU A 413 -7.32 38.68 63.68
CA GLU A 413 -6.87 37.54 62.86
C GLU A 413 -5.33 37.47 62.81
N ASN A 414 -4.78 36.27 62.98
CA ASN A 414 -3.34 36.03 63.15
C ASN A 414 -2.66 36.90 64.23
N CYS A 415 -3.44 37.44 65.19
CA CYS A 415 -2.99 38.43 66.18
C CYS A 415 -2.32 39.67 65.55
N GLN A 416 -2.75 40.10 64.36
CA GLN A 416 -2.08 41.13 63.56
C GLN A 416 -2.10 42.56 64.16
N TYR A 417 -2.94 42.83 65.16
CA TYR A 417 -3.05 44.14 65.80
C TYR A 417 -2.48 44.07 67.23
N PRO A 418 -1.53 44.93 67.64
CA PRO A 418 -1.05 44.98 69.03
C PRO A 418 -2.11 45.58 69.96
N CYS A 419 -2.12 45.18 71.24
CA CYS A 419 -2.93 45.86 72.25
C CYS A 419 -2.46 47.32 72.43
N SER A 420 -3.38 48.22 72.81
CA SER A 420 -3.02 49.62 73.06
C SER A 420 -2.07 49.74 74.27
N GLY A 421 -1.10 50.66 74.19
CA GLY A 421 -0.23 51.02 75.32
C GLY A 421 -0.95 51.68 76.50
N GLN A 422 -2.25 51.98 76.36
CA GLN A 422 -3.13 52.44 77.45
C GLN A 422 -3.77 51.28 78.23
N CYS A 423 -3.70 50.04 77.71
CA CYS A 423 -4.23 48.87 78.40
C CYS A 423 -3.34 48.49 79.58
N THR A 424 -3.93 48.19 80.74
CA THR A 424 -3.22 47.68 81.91
C THR A 424 -2.41 46.42 81.53
N ASN A 425 -1.12 46.39 81.89
CA ASN A 425 -0.15 45.35 81.50
C ASN A 425 -0.03 45.06 79.98
N GLN A 426 -0.49 45.97 79.11
CA GLN A 426 -0.53 45.78 77.64
C GLN A 426 -1.26 44.48 77.22
N THR A 427 -2.28 44.08 77.97
CA THR A 427 -3.16 42.94 77.64
C THR A 427 -4.54 43.43 77.22
N CYS A 428 -5.16 42.75 76.26
CA CYS A 428 -6.49 43.09 75.74
C CYS A 428 -7.24 41.81 75.30
N ASP A 429 -8.54 41.94 75.06
CA ASP A 429 -9.36 40.89 74.48
C ASP A 429 -8.77 40.47 73.11
N ARG A 430 -8.27 39.24 73.06
CA ARG A 430 -7.63 38.61 71.89
C ARG A 430 -8.50 38.63 70.62
N PHE A 431 -9.83 38.70 70.72
CA PHE A 431 -10.73 38.70 69.58
C PHE A 431 -10.97 40.12 69.04
N ASN A 432 -11.26 41.08 69.93
CA ASN A 432 -11.77 42.41 69.55
C ASN A 432 -10.88 43.61 69.96
N GLY A 433 -9.90 43.42 70.84
CA GLY A 433 -8.93 44.45 71.26
C GLY A 433 -9.35 45.33 72.44
N ASN A 434 -10.55 45.14 73.00
CA ASN A 434 -11.01 45.88 74.18
C ASN A 434 -10.16 45.58 75.41
N CYS A 435 -9.96 46.55 76.30
CA CYS A 435 -9.16 46.36 77.51
C CYS A 435 -9.61 47.26 78.67
N PHE A 436 -9.12 46.94 79.86
CA PHE A 436 -9.13 47.86 80.99
C PHE A 436 -7.94 48.82 80.86
N CYS A 437 -8.16 50.08 81.21
CA CYS A 437 -7.24 51.18 80.99
C CYS A 437 -6.95 51.86 82.34
N ASP A 438 -5.69 51.93 82.76
CA ASP A 438 -5.32 52.55 84.05
C ASP A 438 -5.65 54.05 84.02
N GLY A 439 -6.47 54.51 84.96
CA GLY A 439 -7.15 55.82 84.95
C GLY A 439 -6.27 57.05 85.20
N LYS A 440 -5.20 57.23 84.41
CA LYS A 440 -4.29 58.38 84.46
C LYS A 440 -3.86 58.85 83.06
N TYR A 441 -4.82 59.24 82.21
CA TYR A 441 -4.68 60.37 81.27
C TYR A 441 -6.04 60.64 80.59
N ASP A 442 -6.85 61.51 81.19
CA ASP A 442 -8.07 62.02 80.58
C ASP A 442 -7.79 63.39 79.94
N SER A 443 -7.83 63.47 78.60
CA SER A 443 -7.91 64.74 77.85
C SER A 443 -8.17 64.54 76.35
N LEU A 444 -9.44 64.73 75.96
CA LEU A 444 -9.87 65.53 74.80
C LEU A 444 -8.95 65.64 73.56
N ARG A 445 -9.41 65.08 72.43
CA ARG A 445 -9.45 65.86 71.17
C ARG A 445 -10.50 65.35 70.18
N ASN A 446 -11.68 65.98 70.19
CA ASN A 446 -12.57 65.97 69.03
C ASN A 446 -11.97 66.89 67.94
N VAL A 447 -12.08 66.48 66.68
CA VAL A 447 -11.82 67.33 65.50
C VAL A 447 -12.90 67.01 64.48
N GLU A 448 -13.75 68.00 64.21
CA GLU A 448 -14.79 67.93 63.18
C GLU A 448 -14.20 68.26 61.80
N THR A 449 -14.62 67.55 60.75
CA THR A 449 -14.49 68.00 59.36
C THR A 449 -15.68 67.52 58.52
N THR A 450 -16.60 68.46 58.29
CA THR A 450 -17.58 68.65 57.19
C THR A 450 -17.68 67.65 56.02
N ASP A 451 -18.90 67.52 55.51
CA ASP A 451 -19.36 66.67 54.40
C ASP A 451 -18.80 66.94 52.99
N GLY A 452 -19.04 65.99 52.08
CA GLY A 452 -18.91 66.13 50.63
C GLY A 452 -19.56 64.96 49.88
N ALA A 453 -20.75 65.16 49.31
CA ALA A 453 -21.56 64.12 48.63
C ALA A 453 -21.61 64.30 47.10
N SER A 454 -22.46 63.51 46.40
CA SER A 454 -22.79 63.56 44.95
C SER A 454 -21.81 62.80 44.02
N SER A 455 -22.21 62.09 42.95
CA SER A 455 -23.49 61.45 42.56
C SER A 455 -23.22 60.40 41.42
N THR A 456 -24.25 59.73 40.91
CA THR A 456 -24.21 58.52 40.05
C THR A 456 -24.52 58.76 38.55
N TYR A 457 -24.44 57.67 37.75
CA TYR A 457 -24.86 57.49 36.34
C TYR A 457 -23.87 57.99 35.23
N TRP A 458 -23.78 57.40 34.02
CA TRP A 458 -24.50 56.30 33.33
C TRP A 458 -23.53 55.28 32.66
N ILE A 459 -24.06 54.16 32.13
CA ILE A 459 -23.39 53.11 31.32
C ILE A 459 -24.17 52.94 29.98
N VAL A 460 -23.66 52.12 29.03
CA VAL A 460 -24.25 51.63 27.74
C VAL A 460 -23.75 52.41 26.50
N ALA A 461 -23.19 51.80 25.42
CA ALA A 461 -22.81 50.39 25.14
C ALA A 461 -21.71 50.25 24.04
N PHE A 462 -21.16 49.03 23.90
CA PHE A 462 -20.34 48.53 22.76
C PHE A 462 -21.23 47.88 21.67
N PHE A 463 -20.79 47.48 20.46
CA PHE A 463 -19.49 47.49 19.75
C PHE A 463 -19.64 48.31 18.42
N ILE A 464 -18.94 48.19 17.28
CA ILE A 464 -17.91 47.33 16.64
C ILE A 464 -17.15 48.24 15.60
N SER A 465 -16.10 47.87 14.84
CA SER A 465 -15.48 46.58 14.47
C SER A 465 -13.93 46.65 14.43
N LEU A 466 -13.27 46.24 13.33
CA LEU A 466 -11.84 45.94 13.24
C LEU A 466 -11.22 46.26 11.84
N LEU A 467 -9.88 46.29 11.76
CA LEU A 467 -8.99 46.19 10.57
C LEU A 467 -8.74 47.42 9.67
N THR A 468 -7.60 48.08 9.90
CA THR A 468 -6.47 48.17 8.94
C THR A 468 -5.23 48.70 9.70
N ASN A 469 -4.27 47.86 10.12
CA ASN A 469 -3.18 47.18 9.39
C ASN A 469 -1.87 48.01 9.39
N ILE A 470 -0.70 47.34 9.43
CA ILE A 470 0.68 47.88 9.60
C ILE A 470 0.94 48.42 11.03
N GLY A 471 2.07 48.14 11.70
CA GLY A 471 3.14 47.18 11.38
C GLY A 471 4.46 47.46 12.12
N VAL A 472 4.98 46.45 12.83
CA VAL A 472 6.37 46.32 13.35
C VAL A 472 6.95 47.47 14.19
N ILE A 473 7.13 47.22 15.49
CA ILE A 473 8.44 47.26 16.18
C ILE A 473 8.28 46.61 17.57
N SER A 474 9.17 45.66 17.86
CA SER A 474 9.45 45.11 19.19
C SER A 474 10.92 45.37 19.51
N VAL A 475 11.36 45.10 20.75
CA VAL A 475 12.73 45.35 21.28
C VAL A 475 12.97 46.85 21.57
N THR A 476 13.38 47.30 22.76
CA THR A 476 13.88 46.65 24.00
C THR A 476 13.07 47.03 25.24
N PHE A 477 12.83 46.11 26.20
CA PHE A 477 12.76 46.47 27.64
C PHE A 477 12.95 45.30 28.63
N ILE A 478 14.09 44.59 28.53
CA ILE A 478 14.61 43.75 29.64
C ILE A 478 15.91 44.40 30.09
N GLY A 479 15.89 45.16 31.19
CA GLY A 479 16.94 46.16 31.45
C GLY A 479 17.34 46.50 32.89
N ARG A 480 16.45 46.37 33.91
CA ARG A 480 16.83 46.32 35.34
C ARG A 480 15.64 45.95 36.25
N ARG A 481 15.97 45.57 37.50
CA ARG A 481 15.10 44.84 38.43
C ARG A 481 15.17 45.48 39.83
N LYS A 482 14.06 45.43 40.59
CA LYS A 482 13.86 46.02 41.94
C LYS A 482 13.73 47.57 41.90
N THR A 483 13.05 48.25 42.83
CA THR A 483 12.58 47.82 44.17
C THR A 483 11.29 48.56 44.62
N PHE A 484 10.67 48.07 45.70
CA PHE A 484 9.66 48.70 46.57
C PHE A 484 8.21 48.84 46.09
N LEU A 485 7.43 47.82 46.48
CA LEU A 485 6.01 47.90 46.82
C LEU A 485 5.73 49.04 47.82
N LYS A 486 4.62 49.76 47.63
CA LYS A 486 3.80 50.25 48.77
C LYS A 486 2.34 50.48 48.36
N GLN A 487 1.62 49.37 48.14
CA GLN A 487 0.16 49.40 47.99
C GLN A 487 -0.44 49.90 49.31
N LYS A 488 -1.19 51.01 49.25
CA LYS A 488 -1.64 51.74 50.45
C LYS A 488 -2.83 51.02 51.07
N SER A 489 -2.58 50.17 52.07
CA SER A 489 -3.65 49.51 52.83
C SER A 489 -4.60 50.54 53.43
N LYS A 490 -5.90 50.28 53.29
CA LYS A 490 -6.97 51.11 53.82
C LYS A 490 -7.26 50.65 55.24
N THR A 491 -6.60 51.26 56.23
CA THR A 491 -6.89 51.00 57.64
C THR A 491 -8.26 51.56 58.00
N ASP A 492 -9.24 50.67 58.17
CA ASP A 492 -10.49 51.02 58.83
C ASP A 492 -10.20 51.45 60.28
N LYS A 493 -10.83 52.55 60.72
CA LYS A 493 -10.68 53.05 62.09
C LYS A 493 -11.46 52.14 63.06
N VAL A 494 -10.78 51.17 63.65
CA VAL A 494 -11.34 50.40 64.78
C VAL A 494 -11.66 51.37 65.92
N HIS A 495 -12.92 51.39 66.35
CA HIS A 495 -13.38 52.27 67.42
C HIS A 495 -12.91 51.73 68.76
N PHE A 496 -12.19 52.53 69.54
CA PHE A 496 -11.67 52.10 70.85
C PHE A 496 -12.73 52.25 71.95
N SER A 497 -12.71 51.34 72.94
CA SER A 497 -13.61 51.36 74.09
C SER A 497 -12.88 50.93 75.37
N CYS A 498 -12.54 51.90 76.23
CA CYS A 498 -12.12 51.66 77.60
C CYS A 498 -13.36 51.60 78.50
N ARG A 499 -13.45 50.63 79.42
CA ARG A 499 -14.56 50.53 80.38
C ARG A 499 -14.08 50.72 81.82
N SER A 500 -14.39 51.87 82.40
CA SER A 500 -14.17 52.13 83.84
C SER A 500 -15.09 51.27 84.69
N GLY A 501 -14.54 50.61 85.72
CA GLY A 501 -15.29 49.65 86.55
C GLY A 501 -15.79 50.24 87.87
N SER A 502 -17.03 49.89 88.22
CA SER A 502 -17.55 49.91 89.59
C SER A 502 -18.25 48.58 89.87
N ILE A 503 -18.12 48.05 91.09
CA ILE A 503 -18.62 46.71 91.46
C ILE A 503 -20.07 46.79 91.94
N THR A 504 -20.95 45.99 91.34
CA THR A 504 -22.26 45.57 91.91
C THR A 504 -22.64 44.22 91.30
N GLU A 505 -23.11 43.29 92.14
CA GLU A 505 -23.73 42.04 91.70
C GLU A 505 -25.17 42.28 91.23
N GLN A 506 -25.66 41.48 90.28
CA GLN A 506 -27.07 41.06 90.27
C GLN A 506 -27.30 39.81 89.40
N THR A 507 -28.10 38.89 89.93
CA THR A 507 -28.65 37.73 89.23
C THR A 507 -29.99 38.08 88.59
N VAL A 508 -30.35 37.42 87.48
CA VAL A 508 -31.73 37.03 87.13
C VAL A 508 -31.72 36.04 85.95
N THR A 509 -32.80 35.26 85.83
CA THR A 509 -33.08 34.23 84.81
C THR A 509 -33.81 34.86 83.58
N THR A 510 -34.50 34.22 82.63
CA THR A 510 -35.03 32.85 82.41
C THR A 510 -35.39 32.70 80.91
N ASP A 511 -35.49 31.46 80.40
CA ASP A 511 -36.44 30.97 79.35
C ASP A 511 -36.48 31.62 77.92
N ASP A 512 -37.04 31.02 76.85
CA ASP A 512 -37.60 29.67 76.65
C ASP A 512 -37.46 29.17 75.19
N SER A 513 -37.53 27.84 74.98
CA SER A 513 -38.13 27.16 73.81
C SER A 513 -37.45 27.40 72.41
N SER A 514 -37.77 26.74 71.29
CA SER A 514 -38.32 25.41 70.92
C SER A 514 -38.36 25.33 69.36
N TYR A 515 -38.69 24.24 68.64
CA TYR A 515 -39.08 22.85 68.95
C TYR A 515 -38.72 21.92 67.75
N TYR A 516 -38.16 20.74 68.02
CA TYR A 516 -38.46 19.42 67.40
C TYR A 516 -38.32 19.20 65.85
N GLN A 517 -37.54 18.21 65.39
CA GLN A 517 -37.90 16.79 65.11
C GLN A 517 -38.72 16.56 63.80
N ASP A 518 -38.57 15.46 63.06
CA ASP A 518 -37.54 14.39 63.09
C ASP A 518 -37.38 13.73 61.70
N LEU A 519 -36.45 12.77 61.57
CA LEU A 519 -36.40 11.84 60.45
C LEU A 519 -37.57 10.85 60.47
N SER A 520 -37.94 10.34 59.30
CA SER A 520 -38.59 9.03 59.19
C SER A 520 -37.94 8.20 58.08
N VAL A 521 -37.82 6.90 58.34
CA VAL A 521 -37.34 5.88 57.40
C VAL A 521 -38.46 4.84 57.28
N SER A 522 -38.83 4.45 56.07
CA SER A 522 -39.68 3.27 55.84
C SER A 522 -38.99 2.28 54.91
N LYS A 523 -38.96 1.04 55.38
CA LYS A 523 -38.27 -0.15 54.88
C LYS A 523 -39.22 -0.96 53.98
N ASP A 524 -38.68 -1.96 53.27
CA ASP A 524 -39.40 -3.18 52.80
C ASP A 524 -40.48 -2.99 51.69
N GLU A 525 -40.83 -3.95 50.82
CA GLU A 525 -40.33 -5.33 50.59
C GLU A 525 -40.70 -5.91 49.18
N ASN A 526 -40.05 -7.03 48.82
CA ASN A 526 -40.54 -8.20 48.04
C ASN A 526 -41.16 -8.12 46.61
N ALA A 527 -40.34 -8.50 45.62
CA ALA A 527 -40.39 -9.78 44.87
C ALA A 527 -41.48 -10.13 43.79
N TYR A 528 -41.14 -11.15 42.97
CA TYR A 528 -41.92 -11.86 41.92
C TYR A 528 -42.24 -11.10 40.60
N GLN A 529 -42.29 -11.72 39.39
CA GLN A 529 -41.57 -12.89 38.82
C GLN A 529 -41.75 -12.95 37.27
N THR A 530 -40.99 -13.85 36.61
CA THR A 530 -41.29 -14.53 35.31
C THR A 530 -41.58 -13.74 34.01
N LEU A 531 -40.65 -13.90 33.05
CA LEU A 531 -40.86 -14.44 31.68
C LEU A 531 -42.14 -14.07 30.88
N HIS A 532 -41.97 -13.42 29.73
CA HIS A 532 -41.97 -14.14 28.43
C HIS A 532 -41.49 -13.30 27.22
N ARG A 533 -40.97 -14.02 26.22
CA ARG A 533 -40.75 -13.69 24.80
C ARG A 533 -41.20 -12.31 24.28
N HIS A 534 -40.31 -11.67 23.52
CA HIS A 534 -40.48 -11.72 22.06
C HIS A 534 -39.17 -12.01 21.33
#